data_AF-A0A927LML7-F1
#
_entry.id   AF-A0A927LML7-F1
#
_cell.length_a   1.000
_cell.length_b   1.000
_cell.length_c   1.000
_cell.angle_alpha   90.00
_cell.angle_beta   90.00
_cell.angle_gamma   90.00
#
_symmetry.space_group_name_H-M   'P 1'
#
loop_
_entity.id
_entity.type
_entity.pdbx_description
1 polymer ?
#
loop_
_entity_poly.entity_id
_entity_poly.type
_entity_poly.pdbx_seq_one_letter_code
_entity_poly.pdbx_strand_id
1 'polypeptide(L)'
;MKLGQYLQIGFFLLFIYLGTGLMWSLGGNRVFSETENRNLAPLPQWSTHALWSGQYLHDIENYVADHVPYRDALVGLSKLVEAWEGLTLSQDAVIVASNADNTGQAAVHADEEPAATMNQPPSIGPEVTVRIPDAAPTPAPSPQAKPDMESKAQKPGHVIGKVLIVEQRAVNLFSYISSAGKLYAETINHVKAAMDAHFNSKIPVSVLIAPTGAEFMQSEQLRKLSASQQEAIHEVYQQLNPDITPVDALSMLQNHAEDAIFFRTDHHWTATGAYYGYAAFMKAKGEAPIPLEKYETAEVAGFLGSLYSATRNSKLEKHPDTIVVYKPYVKHEYTVHYAGPLKMDLLDMSHAQKKNKYRIFLSGDRPWGRIITEVNNGKRLAVIKDSYGNALIPFLLPHYNEIYVIDPRQFTKSLVSFMEEHQIQELLFINNSDVLSNPDFMQLVRGMS
;
A
#
# COMPACT_ATOMS: atom_id res chain seq x y z
N MET A 1 -25.27 -36.41 28.30
CA MET A 1 -24.05 -36.43 27.46
C MET A 1 -23.12 -37.53 27.97
N LYS A 2 -22.44 -38.27 27.09
CA LYS A 2 -21.54 -39.37 27.50
C LYS A 2 -20.21 -38.79 28.01
N LEU A 3 -19.61 -39.41 29.03
CA LEU A 3 -18.36 -38.97 29.69
C LEU A 3 -17.22 -38.62 28.68
N GLY A 4 -17.16 -39.32 27.55
CA GLY A 4 -16.20 -39.04 26.47
C GLY A 4 -16.35 -37.66 25.82
N GLN A 5 -17.57 -37.11 25.73
CA GLN A 5 -17.79 -35.77 25.17
C GLN A 5 -17.30 -34.68 26.12
N TYR A 6 -17.47 -34.87 27.44
CA TYR A 6 -16.92 -33.95 28.44
C TYR A 6 -15.40 -33.99 28.48
N LEU A 7 -14.80 -35.17 28.27
CA LEU A 7 -13.34 -35.30 28.17
C LEU A 7 -12.81 -34.63 26.90
N GLN A 8 -13.48 -34.78 25.75
CA GLN A 8 -13.10 -34.09 24.51
C GLN A 8 -13.23 -32.56 24.63
N ILE A 9 -14.32 -32.07 25.21
CA ILE A 9 -14.51 -30.65 25.49
C ILE A 9 -13.45 -30.17 26.48
N GLY A 10 -13.17 -30.93 27.53
CA GLY A 10 -12.13 -30.62 28.51
C GLY A 10 -10.73 -30.54 27.90
N PHE A 11 -10.37 -31.49 27.03
CA PHE A 11 -9.09 -31.47 26.30
C PHE A 11 -9.00 -30.29 25.34
N PHE A 12 -10.08 -29.98 24.62
CA PHE A 12 -10.14 -28.84 23.71
C PHE A 12 -9.99 -27.51 24.45
N LEU A 13 -10.69 -27.34 25.58
CA LEU A 13 -10.57 -26.15 26.42
C LEU A 13 -9.19 -26.03 27.08
N LEU A 14 -8.60 -27.15 27.50
CA LEU A 14 -7.23 -27.19 28.03
C LEU A 14 -6.20 -26.82 26.96
N PHE A 15 -6.38 -27.27 25.71
CA PHE A 15 -5.52 -26.89 24.59
C PHE A 15 -5.62 -25.38 24.29
N ILE A 16 -6.83 -24.81 24.31
CA ILE A 16 -7.02 -23.36 24.17
C ILE A 16 -6.36 -22.60 25.33
N TYR A 17 -6.52 -23.07 26.56
CA TYR A 17 -5.95 -22.43 27.75
C TYR A 17 -4.41 -22.47 27.75
N LEU A 18 -3.82 -23.63 27.42
CA LEU A 18 -2.38 -23.79 27.31
C LEU A 18 -1.82 -23.03 26.11
N GLY A 19 -2.52 -23.04 24.97
CA GLY A 19 -2.14 -22.29 23.77
C GLY A 19 -2.14 -20.79 24.00
N THR A 20 -3.19 -20.26 24.63
CA THR A 20 -3.28 -18.83 24.97
C THR A 20 -2.27 -18.43 26.04
N GLY A 21 -2.05 -19.26 27.07
CA GLY A 21 -0.99 -19.04 28.07
C GLY A 21 0.42 -19.07 27.48
N LEU A 22 0.69 -19.96 26.52
CA LEU A 22 1.96 -20.03 25.81
C LEU A 22 2.14 -18.81 24.89
N MET A 23 1.09 -18.35 24.20
CA MET A 23 1.11 -17.12 23.41
C MET A 23 1.43 -15.89 24.27
N TRP A 24 0.86 -15.80 25.47
CA TRP A 24 1.11 -14.70 26.40
C TRP A 24 2.54 -14.69 26.97
N SER A 25 3.16 -15.85 27.14
CA SER A 25 4.55 -15.94 27.64
C SER A 25 5.63 -15.77 26.58
N LEU A 26 5.31 -16.00 25.30
CA LEU A 26 6.27 -15.96 24.19
C LEU A 26 6.07 -14.78 23.22
N GLY A 27 4.92 -14.10 23.27
CA GLY A 27 4.65 -12.88 22.53
C GLY A 27 5.48 -11.73 23.07
N GLY A 28 6.71 -11.57 22.58
CA GLY A 28 7.51 -10.37 22.87
C GLY A 28 6.77 -9.11 22.41
N ASN A 29 6.97 -8.00 23.13
CA ASN A 29 6.42 -6.66 22.86
C ASN A 29 6.88 -6.10 21.49
N ARG A 30 6.45 -6.70 20.39
CA ARG A 30 6.64 -6.15 19.06
C ARG A 30 5.58 -5.08 18.87
N VAL A 31 6.01 -3.86 18.61
CA VAL A 31 5.11 -2.72 18.38
C VAL A 31 4.93 -2.47 16.88
N PHE A 32 5.80 -3.04 16.03
CA PHE A 32 5.86 -2.76 14.59
C PHE A 32 6.07 -4.02 13.74
N SER A 33 5.31 -4.13 12.64
CA SER A 33 5.49 -5.16 11.61
C SER A 33 6.33 -4.64 10.44
N GLU A 34 7.57 -5.11 10.30
CA GLU A 34 8.40 -4.77 9.13
C GLU A 34 7.82 -5.29 7.80
N THR A 35 7.02 -6.36 7.86
CA THR A 35 6.43 -7.00 6.66
C THR A 35 5.18 -6.25 6.20
N GLU A 36 4.37 -5.75 7.13
CA GLU A 36 3.11 -5.05 6.84
C GLU A 36 3.24 -3.52 6.93
N ASN A 37 4.40 -3.01 7.34
CA ASN A 37 4.71 -1.58 7.48
C ASN A 37 3.65 -0.80 8.29
N ARG A 38 3.14 -1.42 9.34
CA ARG A 38 2.19 -0.83 10.29
C ARG A 38 2.58 -1.16 11.73
N ASN A 39 2.14 -0.31 12.66
CA ASN A 39 2.11 -0.70 14.07
C ASN A 39 1.16 -1.89 14.23
N LEU A 40 1.53 -2.84 15.09
CA LEU A 40 0.65 -3.94 15.44
C LEU A 40 -0.48 -3.40 16.32
N ALA A 41 -1.69 -3.94 16.17
CA ALA A 41 -2.87 -3.48 16.90
C ALA A 41 -2.59 -3.47 18.43
N PRO A 42 -2.83 -2.37 19.15
CA PRO A 42 -2.61 -2.32 20.59
C PRO A 42 -3.66 -3.13 21.35
N LEU A 43 -3.37 -3.52 22.59
CA LEU A 43 -4.34 -4.26 23.42
C LEU A 43 -5.59 -3.38 23.63
N PRO A 44 -6.79 -3.84 23.22
CA PRO A 44 -7.99 -3.02 23.28
C PRO A 44 -8.41 -2.71 24.72
N GLN A 45 -8.87 -1.49 24.95
CA GLN A 45 -9.39 -1.08 26.25
C GLN A 45 -10.85 -1.50 26.41
N TRP A 46 -11.15 -2.12 27.54
CA TRP A 46 -12.52 -2.54 27.84
C TRP A 46 -13.43 -1.34 28.07
N SER A 47 -14.58 -1.30 27.38
CA SER A 47 -15.69 -0.44 27.73
C SER A 47 -17.03 -1.11 27.41
N THR A 48 -18.06 -0.80 28.20
CA THR A 48 -19.41 -1.35 27.99
C THR A 48 -19.97 -0.95 26.62
N HIS A 49 -19.71 0.27 26.16
CA HIS A 49 -20.10 0.73 24.82
C HIS A 49 -19.38 -0.01 23.69
N ALA A 50 -18.07 -0.22 23.81
CA ALA A 50 -17.28 -0.95 22.79
C ALA A 50 -17.65 -2.44 22.72
N LEU A 51 -18.05 -3.04 23.84
CA LEU A 51 -18.52 -4.43 23.87
C LEU A 51 -19.86 -4.60 23.16
N TRP A 52 -20.85 -3.73 23.45
CA TRP A 52 -22.19 -3.83 22.85
C TRP A 52 -22.23 -3.39 21.37
N SER A 53 -21.30 -2.56 20.93
CA SER A 53 -21.15 -2.16 19.52
C SER A 53 -20.38 -3.18 18.67
N GLY A 54 -19.77 -4.19 19.28
CA GLY A 54 -18.93 -5.19 18.59
C GLY A 54 -17.49 -4.71 18.31
N GLN A 55 -17.18 -3.42 18.51
CA GLN A 55 -15.86 -2.85 18.31
C GLN A 55 -14.78 -3.55 19.14
N TYR A 56 -15.06 -3.84 20.41
CA TYR A 56 -14.10 -4.52 21.30
C TYR A 56 -13.74 -5.93 20.81
N LEU A 57 -14.68 -6.66 20.23
CA LEU A 57 -14.43 -8.00 19.69
C LEU A 57 -13.62 -7.93 18.39
N HIS A 58 -13.92 -6.96 17.53
CA HIS A 58 -13.15 -6.69 16.32
C HIS A 58 -11.70 -6.27 16.64
N ASP A 59 -11.51 -5.41 17.64
CA ASP A 59 -10.17 -4.97 18.06
C ASP A 59 -9.37 -6.11 18.71
N ILE A 60 -10.03 -7.00 19.46
CA ILE A 60 -9.38 -8.23 19.98
C ILE A 60 -8.98 -9.16 18.83
N GLU A 61 -9.82 -9.34 17.82
CA GLU A 61 -9.52 -10.19 16.66
C GLU A 61 -8.28 -9.66 15.92
N ASN A 62 -8.23 -8.34 15.68
CA ASN A 62 -7.08 -7.67 15.07
C ASN A 62 -5.82 -7.78 15.95
N TYR A 63 -5.93 -7.55 17.27
CA TYR A 63 -4.83 -7.71 18.23
C TYR A 63 -4.24 -9.12 18.21
N VAL A 64 -5.10 -10.14 18.28
CA VAL A 64 -4.68 -11.55 18.30
C VAL A 64 -4.05 -11.94 16.96
N ALA A 65 -4.61 -11.50 15.83
CA ALA A 65 -4.06 -11.76 14.50
C ALA A 65 -2.64 -11.19 14.32
N ASP A 66 -2.40 -9.99 14.85
CA ASP A 66 -1.13 -9.27 14.77
C ASP A 66 -0.06 -9.83 15.72
N HIS A 67 -0.46 -10.42 16.85
CA HIS A 67 0.46 -10.85 17.92
C HIS A 67 0.73 -12.35 17.98
N VAL A 68 0.34 -13.15 16.98
CA VAL A 68 0.63 -14.60 16.96
C VAL A 68 2.15 -14.86 16.92
N PRO A 69 2.79 -15.30 18.02
CA PRO A 69 4.22 -15.56 18.02
C PRO A 69 4.50 -16.79 17.17
N TYR A 70 5.57 -16.74 16.36
CA TYR A 70 5.97 -17.82 15.45
C TYR A 70 4.92 -18.20 14.40
N ARG A 71 4.03 -17.28 13.99
CA ARG A 71 3.11 -17.49 12.85
C ARG A 71 3.81 -18.12 11.64
N ASP A 72 4.99 -17.64 11.29
CA ASP A 72 5.78 -18.18 10.17
C ASP A 72 6.21 -19.64 10.39
N ALA A 73 6.52 -20.05 11.62
CA ALA A 73 6.86 -21.44 11.94
C ALA A 73 5.62 -22.34 12.02
N LEU A 74 4.49 -21.82 12.53
CA LEU A 74 3.22 -22.53 12.59
C LEU A 74 2.62 -22.76 11.20
N VAL A 75 2.69 -21.75 10.32
CA VAL A 75 2.30 -21.89 8.92
C VAL A 75 3.30 -22.77 8.16
N GLY A 76 4.60 -22.70 8.48
CA GLY A 76 5.59 -23.66 7.96
C GLY A 76 5.29 -25.11 8.36
N LEU A 77 4.85 -25.31 9.60
CA LEU A 77 4.41 -26.61 10.11
C LEU A 77 3.10 -27.05 9.47
N SER A 78 2.14 -26.14 9.24
CA SER A 78 0.90 -26.46 8.53
C SER A 78 1.18 -26.92 7.10
N LYS A 79 2.13 -26.27 6.40
CA LYS A 79 2.59 -26.71 5.08
C LYS A 79 3.23 -28.10 5.10
N LEU A 80 3.97 -28.46 6.14
CA LEU A 80 4.53 -29.81 6.31
C LEU A 80 3.42 -30.86 6.53
N VAL A 81 2.37 -30.50 7.26
CA VAL A 81 1.19 -31.34 7.50
C VAL A 81 0.34 -31.48 6.22
N GLU A 82 0.16 -30.40 5.47
CA GLU A 82 -0.54 -30.39 4.17
C GLU A 82 0.23 -31.12 3.07
N ALA A 83 1.57 -31.10 3.11
CA ALA A 83 2.45 -31.85 2.20
C ALA A 83 2.53 -33.35 2.54
N TRP A 84 1.97 -33.79 3.67
CA TRP A 84 1.81 -35.20 3.99
C TRP A 84 0.54 -35.69 3.27
N GLU A 85 0.72 -36.44 2.18
CA GLU A 85 -0.29 -36.82 1.15
C GLU A 85 -1.49 -37.68 1.64
N GLY A 86 -2.17 -37.31 2.72
CA GLY A 86 -3.29 -38.08 3.29
C GLY A 86 -4.45 -37.26 3.86
N LEU A 87 -4.34 -35.93 3.95
CA LEU A 87 -5.40 -35.06 4.45
C LEU A 87 -5.86 -34.08 3.37
N THR A 88 -6.54 -34.59 2.34
CA THR A 88 -7.39 -33.76 1.49
C THR A 88 -8.60 -33.31 2.31
N LEU A 89 -8.52 -32.14 2.93
CA LEU A 89 -9.72 -31.42 3.36
C LEU A 89 -10.57 -31.15 2.11
N SER A 90 -11.79 -31.68 2.11
CA SER A 90 -12.75 -31.59 1.01
C SER A 90 -12.88 -30.15 0.50
N GLN A 91 -12.89 -29.98 -0.82
CA GLN A 91 -12.93 -28.71 -1.57
C GLN A 91 -14.25 -27.90 -1.41
N ASP A 92 -15.11 -28.25 -0.45
CA ASP A 92 -16.42 -27.63 -0.24
C ASP A 92 -16.46 -26.64 0.93
N ALA A 93 -15.29 -26.25 1.47
CA ALA A 93 -15.22 -25.19 2.47
C ALA A 93 -15.17 -23.82 1.78
N VAL A 94 -16.35 -23.24 1.52
CA VAL A 94 -16.47 -21.78 1.33
C VAL A 94 -16.24 -21.15 2.71
N ILE A 95 -15.02 -20.67 2.94
CA ILE A 95 -14.77 -19.74 4.04
C ILE A 95 -15.41 -18.43 3.63
N VAL A 96 -16.51 -18.07 4.29
CA VAL A 96 -17.14 -16.76 4.16
C VAL A 96 -16.08 -15.71 4.47
N ALA A 97 -15.92 -14.73 3.58
CA ALA A 97 -15.00 -13.62 3.75
C ALA A 97 -15.14 -13.05 5.17
N SER A 98 -14.08 -13.15 5.97
CA SER A 98 -14.03 -12.43 7.24
C SER A 98 -13.71 -10.97 6.97
N ASN A 99 -14.29 -10.08 7.77
CA ASN A 99 -13.93 -8.66 7.77
C ASN A 99 -12.57 -8.40 8.47
N ALA A 100 -11.74 -9.43 8.66
CA ALA A 100 -10.46 -9.31 9.33
C ALA A 100 -9.41 -8.76 8.35
N ASP A 101 -8.93 -7.55 8.60
CA ASP A 101 -7.92 -6.87 7.80
C ASP A 101 -6.51 -7.42 8.11
N ASN A 102 -6.18 -8.52 7.43
CA ASN A 102 -4.87 -9.17 7.44
C ASN A 102 -3.94 -8.70 6.32
N THR A 103 -4.28 -7.59 5.65
CA THR A 103 -3.39 -6.90 4.71
C THR A 103 -3.23 -5.44 5.12
N GLY A 104 -2.24 -5.15 5.98
CA GLY A 104 -1.55 -3.86 6.07
C GLY A 104 -2.34 -2.57 5.83
N GLN A 105 -3.52 -2.40 6.42
CA GLN A 105 -4.06 -1.06 6.66
C GLN A 105 -3.59 -0.64 8.05
N ALA A 106 -2.87 0.47 8.10
CA ALA A 106 -2.29 1.00 9.33
C ALA A 106 -3.40 1.59 10.20
N ALA A 107 -3.73 0.90 11.30
CA ALA A 107 -4.47 1.50 12.41
C ALA A 107 -3.48 2.33 13.26
N VAL A 108 -3.83 3.58 13.56
CA VAL A 108 -3.03 4.50 14.38
C VAL A 108 -3.74 4.72 15.71
N HIS A 109 -3.01 4.55 16.81
CA HIS A 109 -3.29 5.27 18.05
C HIS A 109 -2.02 5.99 18.51
N ALA A 110 -2.17 7.26 18.84
CA ALA A 110 -1.16 8.09 19.47
C ALA A 110 -1.11 7.78 20.98
N ASP A 111 0.06 7.45 21.51
CA ASP A 111 0.73 8.22 22.57
C ASP A 111 2.03 7.57 23.06
N GLU A 112 2.88 8.43 23.62
CA GLU A 112 4.19 8.28 24.28
C GLU A 112 5.48 8.36 23.41
N GLU A 113 6.08 9.54 23.46
CA GLU A 113 7.48 9.84 23.12
C GLU A 113 8.46 8.92 23.88
N PRO A 114 9.51 8.40 23.22
CA PRO A 114 10.73 8.01 23.91
C PRO A 114 11.70 9.21 23.92
N ALA A 115 12.05 9.63 25.13
CA ALA A 115 13.06 10.63 25.41
C ALA A 115 14.38 10.35 24.67
N ALA A 116 14.93 11.40 24.04
CA ALA A 116 16.23 11.40 23.43
C ALA A 116 17.32 11.07 24.48
N THR A 117 18.02 9.95 24.29
CA THR A 117 19.33 9.73 24.91
C THR A 117 20.40 9.89 23.85
N MET A 118 21.03 11.07 23.87
CA MET A 118 22.32 11.35 23.22
C MET A 118 23.35 10.32 23.68
N ASN A 119 23.92 9.55 22.74
CA ASN A 119 25.20 8.88 22.93
C ASN A 119 26.10 9.14 21.72
N GLN A 120 27.34 9.51 22.03
CA GLN A 120 28.39 9.95 21.12
C GLN A 120 28.76 8.90 20.05
N PRO A 121 29.32 9.32 18.90
CA PRO A 121 29.68 8.40 17.81
C PRO A 121 30.93 7.58 18.17
N PRO A 122 30.97 6.27 17.89
CA PRO A 122 32.19 5.49 18.07
C PRO A 122 33.18 5.70 16.92
N SER A 123 34.45 5.63 17.31
CA SER A 123 35.71 5.79 16.57
C SER A 123 35.78 5.07 15.22
N ILE A 124 36.37 5.76 14.25
CA ILE A 124 36.76 5.27 12.91
C ILE A 124 37.82 4.16 13.06
N GLY A 125 37.53 2.99 12.49
CA GLY A 125 38.47 1.90 12.21
C GLY A 125 38.53 1.65 10.70
N PRO A 126 39.57 0.96 10.18
CA PRO A 126 40.09 1.24 8.85
C PRO A 126 39.17 0.79 7.71
N GLU A 127 39.15 1.65 6.71
CA GLU A 127 38.46 1.62 5.42
C GLU A 127 38.63 0.28 4.69
N VAL A 128 37.55 -0.51 4.63
CA VAL A 128 37.45 -1.66 3.72
C VAL A 128 36.93 -1.15 2.38
N THR A 129 37.85 -0.89 1.46
CA THR A 129 37.55 -0.55 0.07
C THR A 129 36.87 -1.75 -0.62
N VAL A 130 35.54 -1.73 -0.73
CA VAL A 130 34.81 -2.69 -1.58
C VAL A 130 34.85 -2.17 -3.01
N ARG A 131 35.61 -2.85 -3.88
CA ARG A 131 35.62 -2.60 -5.32
C ARG A 131 34.27 -3.02 -5.92
N ILE A 132 33.53 -2.05 -6.44
CA ILE A 132 32.40 -2.27 -7.35
C ILE A 132 33.01 -2.69 -8.70
N PRO A 133 32.63 -3.83 -9.31
CA PRO A 133 32.99 -4.11 -10.70
C PRO A 133 32.23 -3.14 -11.61
N ASP A 134 32.96 -2.45 -12.49
CA ASP A 134 32.37 -1.62 -13.53
C ASP A 134 31.35 -2.41 -14.35
N ALA A 135 30.07 -2.05 -14.24
CA ALA A 135 29.02 -2.55 -15.11
C ALA A 135 29.08 -1.76 -16.42
N ALA A 136 29.50 -2.43 -17.50
CA ALA A 136 29.38 -1.91 -18.85
C ALA A 136 27.91 -1.55 -19.16
N PRO A 137 27.67 -0.52 -20.00
CA PRO A 137 26.31 -0.14 -20.38
C PRO A 137 25.63 -1.30 -21.13
N THR A 138 24.57 -1.85 -20.53
CA THR A 138 23.71 -2.85 -21.15
C THR A 138 22.90 -2.19 -22.28
N PRO A 139 22.71 -2.84 -23.44
CA PRO A 139 21.82 -2.33 -24.49
C PRO A 139 20.38 -2.19 -23.99
N ALA A 140 19.60 -1.36 -24.70
CA ALA A 140 18.17 -1.13 -24.47
C ALA A 140 17.40 -2.43 -24.14
N PRO A 141 16.43 -2.39 -23.21
CA PRO A 141 15.74 -3.57 -22.76
C PRO A 141 15.07 -4.28 -23.94
N SER A 142 15.33 -5.59 -24.04
CA SER A 142 14.52 -6.48 -24.86
C SER A 142 13.06 -6.36 -24.40
N PRO A 143 12.06 -6.42 -25.30
CA PRO A 143 10.66 -6.46 -24.91
C PRO A 143 10.49 -7.55 -23.86
N GLN A 144 9.95 -7.20 -22.69
CA GLN A 144 9.57 -8.20 -21.70
C GLN A 144 8.76 -9.28 -22.42
N ALA A 145 9.00 -10.55 -22.06
CA ALA A 145 7.99 -11.56 -22.33
C ALA A 145 6.66 -11.01 -21.82
N LYS A 146 5.61 -11.07 -22.67
CA LYS A 146 4.25 -10.68 -22.27
C LYS A 146 3.99 -11.23 -20.86
N PRO A 147 3.31 -10.49 -19.98
CA PRO A 147 2.94 -11.04 -18.68
C PRO A 147 2.38 -12.44 -18.89
N ASP A 148 2.71 -13.39 -18.02
CA ASP A 148 1.96 -14.64 -17.90
C ASP A 148 0.52 -14.25 -17.55
N MET A 149 -0.23 -13.90 -18.59
CA MET A 149 -1.61 -13.46 -18.55
C MET A 149 -2.37 -14.64 -18.01
N GLU A 150 -3.12 -14.40 -16.93
CA GLU A 150 -4.10 -15.34 -16.41
C GLU A 150 -4.85 -15.91 -17.62
N SER A 151 -4.79 -17.23 -17.79
CA SER A 151 -5.38 -17.82 -18.98
C SER A 151 -6.88 -17.49 -18.98
N LYS A 152 -7.44 -17.08 -20.12
CA LYS A 152 -8.89 -16.86 -20.26
C LYS A 152 -9.73 -18.11 -19.95
N ALA A 153 -9.12 -19.28 -19.82
CA ALA A 153 -9.80 -20.50 -19.39
C ALA A 153 -10.18 -20.42 -17.91
N GLN A 154 -11.39 -20.87 -17.59
CA GLN A 154 -11.95 -20.92 -16.24
C GLN A 154 -11.13 -21.86 -15.34
N LYS A 155 -10.11 -21.31 -14.67
CA LYS A 155 -9.37 -22.03 -13.63
C LYS A 155 -9.94 -21.66 -12.27
N PRO A 156 -10.05 -22.63 -11.34
CA PRO A 156 -10.55 -22.36 -10.01
C PRO A 156 -9.58 -21.43 -9.26
N GLY A 157 -10.12 -20.35 -8.72
CA GLY A 157 -9.41 -19.47 -7.78
C GLY A 157 -9.50 -20.00 -6.35
N HIS A 158 -8.54 -19.62 -5.51
CA HIS A 158 -8.54 -19.93 -4.09
C HIS A 158 -8.53 -18.65 -3.26
N VAL A 159 -9.45 -18.51 -2.31
CA VAL A 159 -9.59 -17.31 -1.47
C VAL A 159 -9.04 -17.60 -0.08
N ILE A 160 -8.15 -16.74 0.41
CA ILE A 160 -7.64 -16.73 1.79
C ILE A 160 -7.88 -15.32 2.35
N GLY A 161 -8.79 -15.19 3.31
CA GLY A 161 -9.27 -13.87 3.76
C GLY A 161 -9.90 -13.10 2.60
N LYS A 162 -9.37 -11.90 2.31
CA LYS A 162 -9.76 -11.11 1.11
C LYS A 162 -8.85 -11.32 -0.10
N VAL A 163 -7.85 -12.19 -0.01
CA VAL A 163 -6.89 -12.41 -1.10
C VAL A 163 -7.39 -13.54 -1.99
N LEU A 164 -7.70 -13.22 -3.25
CA LEU A 164 -8.00 -14.19 -4.28
C LEU A 164 -6.71 -14.57 -5.03
N ILE A 165 -6.39 -15.85 -5.04
CA ILE A 165 -5.22 -16.42 -5.72
C ILE A 165 -5.69 -17.19 -6.94
N VAL A 166 -5.16 -16.81 -8.11
CA VAL A 166 -5.42 -17.49 -9.38
C VAL A 166 -4.07 -17.79 -10.03
N GLU A 167 -3.80 -19.08 -10.24
CA GLU A 167 -2.52 -19.56 -10.75
C GLU A 167 -1.32 -19.04 -9.94
N GLN A 168 -0.50 -18.17 -10.53
CA GLN A 168 0.70 -17.57 -9.96
C GLN A 168 0.51 -16.09 -9.56
N ARG A 169 -0.75 -15.64 -9.47
CA ARG A 169 -1.13 -14.26 -9.16
C ARG A 169 -2.10 -14.23 -7.98
N ALA A 170 -2.01 -13.17 -7.19
CA ALA A 170 -2.95 -12.83 -6.15
C ALA A 170 -3.48 -11.41 -6.35
N VAL A 171 -4.70 -11.16 -5.91
CA VAL A 171 -5.32 -9.83 -5.83
C VAL A 171 -6.10 -9.71 -4.53
N ASN A 172 -6.19 -8.50 -3.98
CA ASN A 172 -7.15 -8.20 -2.93
C ASN A 172 -8.51 -7.97 -3.57
N LEU A 173 -9.53 -8.74 -3.16
CA LEU A 173 -10.91 -8.49 -3.55
C LEU A 173 -11.34 -7.13 -3.01
N PHE A 174 -11.97 -6.32 -3.87
CA PHE A 174 -12.43 -4.98 -3.53
C PHE A 174 -13.90 -5.03 -3.09
N SER A 175 -14.21 -4.29 -2.02
CA SER A 175 -15.55 -4.09 -1.51
C SER A 175 -15.90 -2.61 -1.58
N TYR A 176 -17.05 -2.24 -2.14
CA TYR A 176 -17.47 -0.85 -2.14
C TYR A 176 -18.41 -0.54 -0.98
N ILE A 177 -18.11 0.50 -0.20
CA ILE A 177 -19.01 1.03 0.83
C ILE A 177 -19.45 2.42 0.41
N SER A 178 -20.72 2.58 0.01
CA SER A 178 -21.24 3.86 -0.50
C SER A 178 -21.06 5.03 0.48
N SER A 179 -21.15 4.80 1.79
CA SER A 179 -20.86 5.85 2.79
C SER A 179 -19.39 6.27 2.81
N ALA A 180 -18.44 5.35 2.55
CA ALA A 180 -17.02 5.68 2.41
C ALA A 180 -16.76 6.45 1.10
N GLY A 181 -17.39 6.06 -0.01
CA GLY A 181 -17.34 6.80 -1.27
C GLY A 181 -17.88 8.24 -1.15
N LYS A 182 -19.03 8.40 -0.49
CA LYS A 182 -19.60 9.72 -0.16
C LYS A 182 -18.66 10.55 0.71
N LEU A 183 -18.09 9.96 1.77
CA LEU A 183 -17.13 10.63 2.64
C LEU A 183 -15.88 11.08 1.87
N TYR A 184 -15.40 10.28 0.93
CA TYR A 184 -14.27 10.64 0.07
C TYR A 184 -14.58 11.93 -0.70
N ALA A 185 -15.68 11.96 -1.47
CA ALA A 185 -16.07 13.13 -2.25
C ALA A 185 -16.33 14.36 -1.36
N GLU A 186 -17.04 14.20 -0.25
CA GLU A 186 -17.31 15.28 0.70
C GLU A 186 -16.02 15.87 1.30
N THR A 187 -15.05 15.01 1.63
CA THR A 187 -13.76 15.46 2.19
C THR A 187 -12.95 16.24 1.17
N ILE A 188 -12.86 15.76 -0.07
CA ILE A 188 -12.16 16.46 -1.15
C ILE A 188 -12.81 17.82 -1.45
N ASN A 189 -14.15 17.86 -1.49
CA ASN A 189 -14.91 19.10 -1.64
C ASN A 189 -14.68 20.08 -0.49
N HIS A 190 -14.59 19.57 0.74
CA HIS A 190 -14.29 20.37 1.92
C HIS A 190 -12.89 20.99 1.86
N VAL A 191 -11.87 20.20 1.49
CA VAL A 191 -10.50 20.71 1.29
C VAL A 191 -10.49 21.80 0.22
N LYS A 192 -11.16 21.59 -0.92
CA LYS A 192 -11.29 22.60 -1.98
C LYS A 192 -11.93 23.89 -1.47
N ALA A 193 -13.02 23.79 -0.72
CA ALA A 193 -13.70 24.96 -0.16
C ALA A 193 -12.83 25.70 0.86
N ALA A 194 -12.10 24.98 1.72
CA ALA A 194 -11.17 25.56 2.67
C ALA A 194 -10.03 26.32 1.97
N MET A 195 -9.46 25.75 0.89
CA MET A 195 -8.46 26.44 0.08
C MET A 195 -9.03 27.67 -0.62
N ASP A 196 -10.22 27.58 -1.23
CA ASP A 196 -10.85 28.72 -1.91
C ASP A 196 -11.18 29.87 -0.95
N ALA A 197 -11.49 29.56 0.31
CA ALA A 197 -11.75 30.56 1.34
C ALA A 197 -10.46 31.22 1.86
N HIS A 198 -9.34 30.50 1.84
CA HIS A 198 -8.06 30.96 2.39
C HIS A 198 -7.20 31.70 1.35
N PHE A 199 -7.13 31.18 0.12
CA PHE A 199 -6.27 31.71 -0.93
C PHE A 199 -7.01 32.66 -1.86
N ASN A 200 -6.42 33.82 -2.14
CA ASN A 200 -6.96 34.77 -3.13
C ASN A 200 -6.95 34.22 -4.57
N SER A 201 -6.09 33.23 -4.84
CA SER A 201 -6.01 32.53 -6.13
C SER A 201 -6.63 31.14 -6.01
N LYS A 202 -7.39 30.72 -7.03
CA LYS A 202 -7.88 29.35 -7.12
C LYS A 202 -6.71 28.38 -7.32
N ILE A 203 -6.43 27.56 -6.30
CA ILE A 203 -5.46 26.47 -6.39
C ILE A 203 -6.11 25.30 -7.13
N PRO A 204 -5.54 24.81 -8.25
CA PRO A 204 -6.04 23.63 -8.94
C PRO A 204 -5.93 22.38 -8.06
N VAL A 205 -7.00 21.60 -8.03
CA VAL A 205 -7.07 20.33 -7.31
C VAL A 205 -7.37 19.22 -8.29
N SER A 206 -6.52 18.20 -8.31
CA SER A 206 -6.73 16.98 -9.10
C SER A 206 -6.88 15.76 -8.19
N VAL A 207 -7.71 14.81 -8.60
CA VAL A 207 -7.98 13.58 -7.84
C VAL A 207 -7.73 12.37 -8.73
N LEU A 208 -6.81 11.51 -8.31
CA LEU A 208 -6.52 10.23 -8.96
C LEU A 208 -6.86 9.11 -7.99
N ILE A 209 -7.95 8.39 -8.26
CA ILE A 209 -8.24 7.10 -7.63
C ILE A 209 -7.74 5.99 -8.56
N ALA A 210 -6.63 5.35 -8.19
CA ALA A 210 -6.02 4.27 -8.93
C ALA A 210 -6.79 2.96 -8.68
N PRO A 211 -7.22 2.23 -9.72
CA PRO A 211 -7.75 0.91 -9.52
C PRO A 211 -6.65 -0.05 -9.03
N THR A 212 -7.06 -1.15 -8.39
CA THR A 212 -6.18 -2.25 -7.99
C THR A 212 -6.22 -3.40 -8.99
N GLY A 213 -5.34 -4.38 -8.82
CA GLY A 213 -5.27 -5.54 -9.71
C GLY A 213 -6.55 -6.37 -9.81
N ALA A 214 -7.49 -6.24 -8.87
CA ALA A 214 -8.77 -6.96 -8.90
C ALA A 214 -9.71 -6.53 -10.05
N GLU A 215 -9.69 -5.26 -10.45
CA GLU A 215 -10.50 -4.77 -11.57
C GLU A 215 -10.04 -5.39 -12.91
N PHE A 216 -8.77 -5.77 -13.00
CA PHE A 216 -8.09 -6.26 -14.21
C PHE A 216 -8.07 -7.78 -14.34
N MET A 217 -8.85 -8.48 -13.51
CA MET A 217 -9.00 -9.93 -13.63
C MET A 217 -9.63 -10.32 -14.96
N GLN A 218 -9.03 -11.31 -15.63
CA GLN A 218 -9.48 -11.76 -16.95
C GLN A 218 -10.71 -12.67 -16.85
N SER A 219 -10.78 -13.49 -15.79
CA SER A 219 -11.93 -14.36 -15.54
C SER A 219 -13.14 -13.55 -15.05
N GLU A 220 -14.19 -13.48 -15.87
CA GLU A 220 -15.44 -12.79 -15.51
C GLU A 220 -16.10 -13.38 -14.25
N GLN A 221 -16.06 -14.71 -14.09
CA GLN A 221 -16.62 -15.38 -12.91
C GLN A 221 -15.90 -14.96 -11.64
N LEU A 222 -14.56 -14.86 -11.69
CA LEU A 222 -13.77 -14.47 -10.55
C LEU A 222 -13.85 -12.96 -10.28
N ARG A 223 -13.97 -12.14 -11.32
CA ARG A 223 -14.20 -10.70 -11.19
C ARG A 223 -15.51 -10.39 -10.45
N LYS A 224 -16.55 -11.23 -10.60
CA LYS A 224 -17.82 -11.12 -9.84
C LYS A 224 -17.67 -11.33 -8.32
N LEU A 225 -16.53 -11.82 -7.85
CA LEU A 225 -16.23 -11.91 -6.40
C LEU A 225 -15.80 -10.55 -5.82
N SER A 226 -15.50 -9.57 -6.67
CA SER A 226 -15.10 -8.21 -6.32
C SER A 226 -16.19 -7.23 -6.74
N ALA A 227 -16.39 -6.17 -5.96
CA ALA A 227 -17.17 -5.02 -6.41
C ALA A 227 -16.48 -4.35 -7.61
N SER A 228 -17.27 -3.65 -8.43
CA SER A 228 -16.77 -2.88 -9.57
C SER A 228 -16.08 -1.60 -9.10
N GLN A 229 -14.78 -1.49 -9.34
CA GLN A 229 -14.04 -0.26 -9.05
C GLN A 229 -14.39 0.82 -10.06
N GLN A 230 -14.74 0.44 -11.29
CA GLN A 230 -15.22 1.39 -12.30
C GLN A 230 -16.48 2.12 -11.83
N GLU A 231 -17.47 1.39 -11.31
CA GLU A 231 -18.70 1.99 -10.79
C GLU A 231 -18.44 2.84 -9.55
N ALA A 232 -17.64 2.34 -8.59
CA ALA A 232 -17.31 3.06 -7.37
C ALA A 232 -16.58 4.39 -7.64
N ILE A 233 -15.55 4.36 -8.50
CA ILE A 233 -14.79 5.56 -8.89
C ILE A 233 -15.71 6.55 -9.63
N HIS A 234 -16.55 6.06 -10.53
CA HIS A 234 -17.50 6.90 -11.26
C HIS A 234 -18.49 7.61 -10.32
N GLU A 235 -19.05 6.88 -9.35
CA GLU A 235 -19.97 7.43 -8.35
C GLU A 235 -19.32 8.55 -7.52
N VAL A 236 -18.06 8.36 -7.12
CA VAL A 236 -17.29 9.38 -6.38
C VAL A 236 -17.03 10.61 -7.25
N TYR A 237 -16.57 10.41 -8.49
CA TYR A 237 -16.25 11.52 -9.40
C TYR A 237 -17.47 12.38 -9.76
N GLN A 238 -18.67 11.80 -9.83
CA GLN A 238 -19.90 12.56 -10.04
C GLN A 238 -20.26 13.51 -8.87
N GLN A 239 -19.73 13.26 -7.68
CA GLN A 239 -20.01 14.04 -6.47
C GLN A 239 -18.95 15.11 -6.18
N LEU A 240 -17.86 15.15 -6.97
CA LEU A 240 -16.82 16.17 -6.82
C LEU A 240 -17.33 17.55 -7.27
N ASN A 241 -16.83 18.58 -6.60
CA ASN A 241 -17.02 19.97 -7.02
C ASN A 241 -16.51 20.13 -8.47
N PRO A 242 -17.26 20.78 -9.37
CA PRO A 242 -16.87 20.96 -10.77
C PRO A 242 -15.50 21.64 -10.99
N ASP A 243 -15.01 22.41 -10.02
CA ASP A 243 -13.67 23.02 -10.05
C ASP A 243 -12.53 22.03 -9.71
N ILE A 244 -12.85 20.77 -9.39
CA ILE A 244 -11.89 19.71 -9.10
C ILE A 244 -11.76 18.82 -10.34
N THR A 245 -10.53 18.50 -10.71
CA THR A 245 -10.23 17.71 -11.91
C THR A 245 -10.12 16.23 -11.58
N PRO A 246 -11.11 15.39 -11.97
CA PRO A 246 -10.96 13.94 -11.85
C PRO A 246 -9.94 13.42 -12.88
N VAL A 247 -9.05 12.53 -12.45
CA VAL A 247 -8.05 11.87 -13.29
C VAL A 247 -8.54 10.48 -13.66
N ASP A 248 -8.74 10.24 -14.96
CA ASP A 248 -9.18 8.95 -15.51
C ASP A 248 -8.02 7.95 -15.63
N ALA A 249 -7.51 7.50 -14.48
CA ALA A 249 -6.46 6.50 -14.41
C ALA A 249 -6.98 5.12 -14.86
N LEU A 250 -8.23 4.79 -14.58
CA LEU A 250 -8.82 3.48 -14.88
C LEU A 250 -8.82 3.21 -16.39
N SER A 251 -9.34 4.12 -17.21
CA SER A 251 -9.33 3.92 -18.67
C SER A 251 -7.90 3.89 -19.23
N MET A 252 -7.00 4.69 -18.65
CA MET A 252 -5.59 4.69 -19.06
C MET A 252 -4.92 3.35 -18.78
N LEU A 253 -5.14 2.75 -17.61
CA LEU A 253 -4.66 1.42 -17.27
C LEU A 253 -5.33 0.33 -18.11
N GLN A 254 -6.63 0.44 -18.41
CA GLN A 254 -7.34 -0.50 -19.30
C GLN A 254 -6.75 -0.55 -20.71
N ASN A 255 -6.37 0.60 -21.26
CA ASN A 255 -5.69 0.67 -22.56
C ASN A 255 -4.30 0.04 -22.58
N HIS A 256 -3.74 -0.25 -21.40
CA HIS A 256 -2.43 -0.84 -21.19
C HIS A 256 -2.49 -2.14 -20.35
N ALA A 257 -3.65 -2.82 -20.34
CA ALA A 257 -3.87 -4.01 -19.52
C ALA A 257 -3.00 -5.22 -19.91
N GLU A 258 -2.43 -5.20 -21.12
CA GLU A 258 -1.49 -6.22 -21.61
C GLU A 258 -0.06 -6.01 -21.08
N ASP A 259 0.24 -4.83 -20.53
CA ASP A 259 1.53 -4.52 -19.93
C ASP A 259 1.58 -5.04 -18.48
N ALA A 260 2.78 -5.20 -17.91
CA ALA A 260 2.96 -5.62 -16.53
C ALA A 260 2.65 -4.46 -15.54
N ILE A 261 1.38 -4.07 -15.43
CA ILE A 261 0.92 -2.89 -14.68
C ILE A 261 0.68 -3.15 -13.18
N PHE A 262 0.53 -4.40 -12.75
CA PHE A 262 0.35 -4.78 -11.35
C PHE A 262 1.21 -5.98 -10.98
N PHE A 263 1.79 -5.95 -9.78
CA PHE A 263 2.53 -7.10 -9.24
C PHE A 263 1.61 -8.33 -9.11
N ARG A 264 2.22 -9.51 -9.13
CA ARG A 264 1.50 -10.78 -8.90
C ARG A 264 1.39 -11.13 -7.42
N THR A 265 2.42 -10.79 -6.65
CA THR A 265 2.59 -11.20 -5.25
C THR A 265 2.45 -10.04 -4.26
N ASP A 266 2.22 -8.82 -4.77
CA ASP A 266 2.08 -7.59 -4.02
C ASP A 266 0.80 -6.84 -4.41
N HIS A 267 0.24 -6.07 -3.48
CA HIS A 267 -1.03 -5.37 -3.69
C HIS A 267 -0.91 -4.08 -4.51
N HIS A 268 0.30 -3.57 -4.77
CA HIS A 268 0.51 -2.35 -5.54
C HIS A 268 0.51 -2.58 -7.06
N TRP A 269 0.29 -1.50 -7.80
CA TRP A 269 0.78 -1.42 -9.18
C TRP A 269 2.31 -1.54 -9.27
N THR A 270 2.82 -1.87 -10.45
CA THR A 270 4.25 -1.73 -10.75
C THR A 270 4.60 -0.27 -11.05
N ALA A 271 5.89 0.06 -11.18
CA ALA A 271 6.28 1.39 -11.66
C ALA A 271 5.74 1.69 -13.08
N THR A 272 5.52 0.66 -13.91
CA THR A 272 4.87 0.80 -15.21
C THR A 272 3.38 1.13 -15.06
N GLY A 273 2.66 0.49 -14.15
CA GLY A 273 1.28 0.87 -13.83
C GLY A 273 1.18 2.29 -13.25
N ALA A 274 2.10 2.65 -12.36
CA ALA A 274 2.21 4.00 -11.80
C ALA A 274 2.51 5.05 -12.88
N TYR A 275 3.33 4.71 -13.89
CA TYR A 275 3.55 5.56 -15.05
C TYR A 275 2.25 5.83 -15.83
N TYR A 276 1.38 4.84 -16.01
CA TYR A 276 0.08 5.09 -16.68
C TYR A 276 -0.88 5.93 -15.83
N GLY A 277 -0.83 5.80 -14.50
CA GLY A 277 -1.50 6.73 -13.58
C GLY A 277 -0.96 8.16 -13.74
N TYR A 278 0.36 8.33 -13.81
CA TYR A 278 1.01 9.60 -14.11
C TYR A 278 0.59 10.14 -15.49
N ALA A 279 0.55 9.30 -16.52
CA ALA A 279 0.14 9.69 -17.86
C ALA A 279 -1.33 10.16 -17.91
N ALA A 280 -2.20 9.52 -17.13
CA ALA A 280 -3.58 9.97 -16.94
C ALA A 280 -3.63 11.36 -16.33
N PHE A 281 -2.82 11.62 -15.30
CA PHE A 281 -2.74 12.92 -14.65
C PHE A 281 -2.23 14.01 -15.62
N MET A 282 -1.17 13.75 -16.37
CA MET A 282 -0.66 14.71 -17.37
C MET A 282 -1.73 15.01 -18.43
N LYS A 283 -2.43 13.96 -18.92
CA LYS A 283 -3.53 14.12 -19.86
C LYS A 283 -4.67 14.98 -19.29
N ALA A 284 -5.05 14.76 -18.04
CA ALA A 284 -6.08 15.57 -17.37
C ALA A 284 -5.69 17.05 -17.25
N LYS A 285 -4.38 17.33 -17.15
CA LYS A 285 -3.81 18.68 -17.19
C LYS A 285 -3.68 19.29 -18.59
N GLY A 286 -3.95 18.53 -19.64
CA GLY A 286 -3.69 18.95 -21.02
C GLY A 286 -2.19 18.98 -21.37
N GLU A 287 -1.36 18.27 -20.60
CA GLU A 287 0.09 18.17 -20.80
C GLU A 287 0.45 16.76 -21.31
N ALA A 288 1.56 16.64 -22.04
CA ALA A 288 2.04 15.34 -22.52
C ALA A 288 2.91 14.64 -21.44
N PRO A 289 2.73 13.33 -21.21
CA PRO A 289 3.64 12.59 -20.35
C PRO A 289 5.04 12.49 -20.98
N ILE A 290 6.07 12.45 -20.14
CA ILE A 290 7.43 12.14 -20.58
C ILE A 290 7.49 10.65 -20.98
N PRO A 291 7.89 10.29 -22.21
CA PRO A 291 7.93 8.89 -22.64
C PRO A 291 8.85 8.02 -21.77
N LEU A 292 8.47 6.75 -21.57
CA LEU A 292 9.24 5.80 -20.74
C LEU A 292 10.66 5.58 -21.27
N GLU A 293 10.86 5.69 -22.58
CA GLU A 293 12.15 5.49 -23.26
C GLU A 293 13.21 6.51 -22.85
N LYS A 294 12.79 7.62 -22.21
CA LYS A 294 13.72 8.62 -21.67
C LYS A 294 14.36 8.18 -20.35
N TYR A 295 13.79 7.19 -19.67
CA TYR A 295 14.28 6.73 -18.37
C TYR A 295 15.19 5.52 -18.55
N GLU A 296 16.36 5.56 -17.92
CA GLU A 296 17.15 4.36 -17.73
C GLU A 296 16.42 3.40 -16.78
N THR A 297 16.49 2.11 -17.05
CA THR A 297 15.85 1.09 -16.22
C THR A 297 16.85 0.31 -15.38
N ALA A 298 16.38 -0.21 -14.25
CA ALA A 298 17.04 -1.25 -13.48
C ALA A 298 16.01 -2.30 -13.05
N GLU A 299 16.46 -3.54 -12.83
CA GLU A 299 15.60 -4.63 -12.40
C GLU A 299 16.04 -5.17 -11.03
N VAL A 300 15.06 -5.42 -10.17
CA VAL A 300 15.26 -6.05 -8.86
C VAL A 300 14.38 -7.29 -8.78
N ALA A 301 14.98 -8.44 -9.06
CA ALA A 301 14.31 -9.73 -9.05
C ALA A 301 14.04 -10.26 -7.63
N GLY A 302 13.22 -11.30 -7.53
CA GLY A 302 12.99 -12.03 -6.29
C GLY A 302 12.12 -11.27 -5.28
N PHE A 303 11.16 -10.48 -5.76
CA PHE A 303 10.22 -9.78 -4.89
C PHE A 303 9.03 -10.67 -4.57
N LEU A 304 8.82 -10.94 -3.28
CA LEU A 304 7.61 -11.57 -2.76
C LEU A 304 6.90 -10.56 -1.88
N GLY A 305 5.78 -10.04 -2.37
CA GLY A 305 5.10 -8.90 -1.78
C GLY A 305 4.14 -9.20 -0.63
N SER A 306 3.29 -8.22 -0.36
CA SER A 306 2.31 -8.26 0.73
C SER A 306 1.29 -9.40 0.57
N LEU A 307 0.85 -9.71 -0.64
CA LEU A 307 -0.15 -10.76 -0.89
C LEU A 307 0.44 -12.15 -0.66
N TYR A 308 1.70 -12.35 -1.05
CA TYR A 308 2.44 -13.54 -0.62
C TYR A 308 2.61 -13.57 0.91
N SER A 309 2.94 -12.44 1.54
CA SER A 309 3.13 -12.39 2.99
C SER A 309 1.86 -12.71 3.77
N ALA A 310 0.71 -12.26 3.27
CA ALA A 310 -0.60 -12.51 3.86
C ALA A 310 -1.02 -13.99 3.74
N THR A 311 -0.76 -14.61 2.59
CA THR A 311 -1.28 -15.94 2.23
C THR A 311 -0.28 -17.08 2.44
N ARG A 312 1.02 -16.77 2.42
CA ARG A 312 2.14 -17.74 2.34
C ARG A 312 1.94 -18.78 1.24
N ASN A 313 1.21 -18.46 0.18
CA ASN A 313 0.83 -19.43 -0.83
C ASN A 313 2.04 -19.92 -1.64
N SER A 314 2.18 -21.25 -1.79
CA SER A 314 3.32 -21.88 -2.45
C SER A 314 3.40 -21.61 -3.95
N LYS A 315 2.29 -21.29 -4.64
CA LYS A 315 2.31 -20.90 -6.05
C LYS A 315 2.92 -19.52 -6.22
N LEU A 316 2.61 -18.57 -5.34
CA LEU A 316 3.22 -17.24 -5.34
C LEU A 316 4.72 -17.32 -4.99
N GLU A 317 5.07 -18.14 -3.98
CA GLU A 317 6.46 -18.37 -3.55
C GLU A 317 7.39 -18.81 -4.68
N LYS A 318 6.89 -19.67 -5.57
CA LYS A 318 7.62 -20.20 -6.73
C LYS A 318 7.72 -19.21 -7.90
N HIS A 319 6.98 -18.11 -7.87
CA HIS A 319 6.91 -17.13 -8.96
C HIS A 319 7.05 -15.69 -8.45
N PRO A 320 8.20 -15.34 -7.82
CA PRO A 320 8.43 -13.99 -7.34
C PRO A 320 8.34 -12.96 -8.48
N ASP A 321 7.96 -11.74 -8.15
CA ASP A 321 7.98 -10.60 -9.05
C ASP A 321 9.39 -10.06 -9.27
N THR A 322 9.56 -9.29 -10.35
CA THR A 322 10.72 -8.44 -10.61
C THR A 322 10.25 -6.99 -10.59
N ILE A 323 10.86 -6.15 -9.75
CA ILE A 323 10.59 -4.72 -9.73
C ILE A 323 11.41 -4.08 -10.86
N VAL A 324 10.73 -3.43 -11.81
CA VAL A 324 11.35 -2.51 -12.75
C VAL A 324 11.39 -1.12 -12.12
N VAL A 325 12.56 -0.51 -12.14
CA VAL A 325 12.82 0.82 -11.60
C VAL A 325 13.18 1.74 -12.75
N TYR A 326 12.43 2.83 -12.93
CA TYR A 326 12.74 3.89 -13.90
C TYR A 326 13.51 4.99 -13.19
N LYS A 327 14.79 5.14 -13.52
CA LYS A 327 15.70 6.09 -12.85
C LYS A 327 15.41 7.52 -13.31
N PRO A 328 15.14 8.47 -12.38
CA PRO A 328 15.01 9.87 -12.74
C PRO A 328 16.30 10.38 -13.38
N TYR A 329 16.17 11.05 -14.53
CA TYR A 329 17.28 11.74 -15.19
C TYR A 329 17.40 13.21 -14.73
N VAL A 330 16.40 13.71 -14.01
CA VAL A 330 16.37 15.07 -13.44
C VAL A 330 17.12 15.05 -12.11
N LYS A 331 18.13 15.92 -11.95
CA LYS A 331 18.81 16.10 -10.67
C LYS A 331 17.83 16.61 -9.62
N HIS A 332 17.87 16.01 -8.45
CA HIS A 332 16.97 16.33 -7.36
C HIS A 332 17.60 16.07 -6.00
N GLU A 333 17.01 16.67 -4.98
CA GLU A 333 17.25 16.36 -3.57
C GLU A 333 15.91 16.00 -2.91
N TYR A 334 15.87 14.90 -2.17
CA TYR A 334 14.71 14.48 -1.39
C TYR A 334 15.01 14.53 0.11
N THR A 335 14.19 15.28 0.84
CA THR A 335 14.31 15.46 2.29
C THR A 335 12.98 15.12 2.96
N VAL A 336 12.99 14.13 3.84
CA VAL A 336 11.85 13.72 4.66
C VAL A 336 11.85 14.50 5.97
N HIS A 337 10.67 14.86 6.47
CA HIS A 337 10.52 15.62 7.71
C HIS A 337 9.73 14.82 8.75
N TYR A 338 10.42 14.53 9.86
CA TYR A 338 9.87 13.99 11.11
C TYR A 338 9.86 15.09 12.18
N ALA A 339 10.57 14.88 13.30
CA ALA A 339 10.98 15.93 14.22
C ALA A 339 12.02 16.88 13.60
N GLY A 340 12.75 16.42 12.58
CA GLY A 340 13.74 17.20 11.84
C GLY A 340 13.89 16.70 10.39
N PRO A 341 14.64 17.44 9.55
CA PRO A 341 14.91 17.07 8.17
C PRO A 341 15.90 15.91 8.08
N LEU A 342 15.60 14.93 7.22
CA LEU A 342 16.45 13.80 6.89
C LEU A 342 16.55 13.67 5.38
N LYS A 343 17.75 13.86 4.83
CA LYS A 343 18.01 13.63 3.40
C LYS A 343 17.98 12.13 3.10
N MET A 344 17.25 11.74 2.07
CA MET A 344 17.04 10.34 1.67
C MET A 344 17.12 10.20 0.14
N ASP A 345 17.39 8.99 -0.33
CA ASP A 345 17.27 8.68 -1.75
C ASP A 345 15.80 8.54 -2.14
N LEU A 346 15.40 9.17 -3.25
CA LEU A 346 14.05 9.03 -3.79
C LEU A 346 13.78 7.59 -4.25
N LEU A 347 14.81 6.96 -4.83
CA LEU A 347 14.85 5.54 -5.16
C LEU A 347 15.94 4.87 -4.32
N ASP A 348 15.59 4.40 -3.12
CA ASP A 348 16.54 3.80 -2.18
C ASP A 348 16.80 2.32 -2.52
N MET A 349 17.86 2.09 -3.30
CA MET A 349 18.27 0.74 -3.73
C MET A 349 18.75 -0.15 -2.58
N SER A 350 18.97 0.37 -1.36
CA SER A 350 19.24 -0.48 -0.18
C SER A 350 18.08 -1.43 0.12
N HIS A 351 16.86 -1.10 -0.32
CA HIS A 351 15.68 -1.95 -0.19
C HIS A 351 15.70 -3.17 -1.12
N ALA A 352 16.55 -3.21 -2.14
CA ALA A 352 16.64 -4.33 -3.08
C ALA A 352 17.02 -5.67 -2.42
N GLN A 353 17.72 -5.60 -1.28
CA GLN A 353 18.15 -6.76 -0.48
C GLN A 353 17.21 -7.08 0.69
N LYS A 354 16.15 -6.29 0.89
CA LYS A 354 15.19 -6.46 2.00
C LYS A 354 13.98 -7.28 1.52
N LYS A 355 13.19 -7.78 2.48
CA LYS A 355 11.93 -8.51 2.16
C LYS A 355 10.93 -7.62 1.44
N ASN A 356 10.64 -6.44 2.02
CA ASN A 356 9.78 -5.44 1.40
C ASN A 356 10.60 -4.57 0.42
N LYS A 357 10.70 -5.04 -0.82
CA LYS A 357 11.43 -4.37 -1.90
C LYS A 357 10.66 -3.19 -2.50
N TYR A 358 9.33 -3.12 -2.36
CA TYR A 358 8.54 -1.98 -2.86
C TYR A 358 8.97 -0.65 -2.24
N ARG A 359 9.56 -0.69 -1.03
CA ARG A 359 10.17 0.48 -0.38
C ARG A 359 11.38 1.06 -1.13
N ILE A 360 11.82 0.50 -2.25
CA ILE A 360 12.72 1.23 -3.18
C ILE A 360 12.11 2.59 -3.51
N PHE A 361 10.79 2.69 -3.68
CA PHE A 361 10.11 3.94 -3.94
C PHE A 361 9.90 4.75 -2.64
N LEU A 362 10.52 5.92 -2.55
CA LEU A 362 10.43 6.89 -1.44
C LEU A 362 10.78 6.34 -0.05
N SER A 363 11.40 5.15 0.02
CA SER A 363 11.63 4.45 1.29
C SER A 363 10.35 4.12 2.08
N GLY A 364 9.18 4.14 1.42
CA GLY A 364 7.85 3.91 2.00
C GLY A 364 7.11 5.18 2.41
N ASP A 365 6.21 5.02 3.37
CA ASP A 365 5.28 6.07 3.80
C ASP A 365 5.86 6.91 4.96
N ARG A 366 5.85 8.23 4.79
CA ARG A 366 6.53 9.20 5.65
C ARG A 366 5.57 10.37 5.94
N PRO A 367 5.67 11.07 7.09
CA PRO A 367 4.75 12.17 7.43
C PRO A 367 4.60 13.18 6.31
N TRP A 368 5.73 13.73 5.88
CA TRP A 368 5.86 14.41 4.61
C TRP A 368 7.32 14.48 4.16
N GLY A 369 7.55 14.77 2.89
CA GLY A 369 8.88 15.06 2.35
C GLY A 369 8.84 16.08 1.23
N ARG A 370 9.96 16.77 1.03
CA ARG A 370 10.15 17.78 -0.01
C ARG A 370 11.16 17.28 -1.02
N ILE A 371 10.80 17.34 -2.28
CA ILE A 371 11.67 17.06 -3.42
C ILE A 371 11.94 18.40 -4.09
N ILE A 372 13.21 18.80 -4.20
CA ILE A 372 13.64 19.96 -4.98
C ILE A 372 14.33 19.45 -6.23
N THR A 373 13.93 19.92 -7.40
CA THR A 373 14.52 19.50 -8.68
C THR A 373 15.32 20.64 -9.32
N GLU A 374 16.16 20.31 -10.30
CA GLU A 374 16.81 21.31 -11.15
C GLU A 374 15.85 22.01 -12.13
N VAL A 375 14.57 21.59 -12.21
CA VAL A 375 13.55 22.23 -13.04
C VAL A 375 13.15 23.56 -12.39
N ASN A 376 13.83 24.65 -12.73
CA ASN A 376 13.63 25.96 -12.12
C ASN A 376 12.45 26.75 -12.75
N ASN A 377 11.26 26.16 -12.78
CA ASN A 377 10.05 26.76 -13.37
C ASN A 377 9.10 27.40 -12.34
N GLY A 378 9.46 27.37 -11.04
CA GLY A 378 8.65 27.90 -9.95
C GLY A 378 7.39 27.11 -9.59
N LYS A 379 7.05 26.04 -10.34
CA LYS A 379 5.87 25.20 -10.07
C LYS A 379 6.09 24.38 -8.79
N ARG A 380 5.15 24.48 -7.85
CA ARG A 380 5.17 23.80 -6.54
C ARG A 380 3.89 23.00 -6.35
N LEU A 381 4.03 21.68 -6.18
CA LEU A 381 2.93 20.72 -6.06
C LEU A 381 2.90 20.10 -4.66
N ALA A 382 1.72 20.00 -4.04
CA ALA A 382 1.47 19.08 -2.94
C ALA A 382 0.80 17.80 -3.46
N VAL A 383 1.24 16.65 -2.97
CA VAL A 383 0.69 15.33 -3.27
C VAL A 383 0.22 14.69 -1.97
N ILE A 384 -1.10 14.55 -1.78
CA ILE A 384 -1.67 13.79 -0.67
C ILE A 384 -1.88 12.36 -1.15
N LYS A 385 -1.25 11.40 -0.49
CA LYS A 385 -1.18 10.04 -1.03
C LYS A 385 -1.30 8.93 0.00
N ASP A 386 -1.65 7.75 -0.48
CA ASP A 386 -1.32 6.47 0.16
C ASP A 386 -0.10 5.81 -0.52
N SER A 387 0.18 4.55 -0.21
CA SER A 387 1.38 3.85 -0.72
C SER A 387 1.43 3.69 -2.25
N TYR A 388 0.33 3.86 -2.99
CA TYR A 388 0.34 3.85 -4.47
C TYR A 388 1.11 5.06 -5.02
N GLY A 389 1.04 6.21 -4.35
CA GLY A 389 1.75 7.42 -4.79
C GLY A 389 3.26 7.25 -4.87
N ASN A 390 3.84 6.34 -4.07
CA ASN A 390 5.29 6.16 -3.97
C ASN A 390 5.94 5.86 -5.33
N ALA A 391 5.37 4.96 -6.13
CA ALA A 391 5.92 4.61 -7.44
C ALA A 391 5.61 5.65 -8.53
N LEU A 392 4.61 6.53 -8.33
CA LEU A 392 4.19 7.54 -9.30
C LEU A 392 5.03 8.82 -9.21
N ILE A 393 5.32 9.27 -7.98
CA ILE A 393 6.01 10.54 -7.71
C ILE A 393 7.32 10.75 -8.51
N PRO A 394 8.20 9.74 -8.72
CA PRO A 394 9.39 9.89 -9.55
C PRO A 394 9.14 10.44 -10.96
N PHE A 395 7.97 10.18 -11.55
CA PHE A 395 7.61 10.66 -12.90
C PHE A 395 7.16 12.13 -12.93
N LEU A 396 6.89 12.74 -11.76
CA LEU A 396 6.51 14.14 -11.65
C LEU A 396 7.74 15.07 -11.67
N LEU A 397 8.94 14.57 -11.35
CA LEU A 397 10.17 15.37 -11.23
C LEU A 397 10.45 16.30 -12.45
N PRO A 398 10.26 15.87 -13.71
CA PRO A 398 10.51 16.73 -14.86
C PRO A 398 9.59 17.95 -15.00
N HIS A 399 8.51 18.03 -14.21
CA HIS A 399 7.46 19.04 -14.37
C HIS A 399 7.47 20.11 -13.29
N TYR A 400 8.10 19.86 -12.15
CA TYR A 400 7.97 20.69 -10.95
C TYR A 400 9.31 21.07 -10.37
N ASN A 401 9.42 22.34 -9.95
CA ASN A 401 10.55 22.81 -9.17
C ASN A 401 10.57 22.17 -7.78
N GLU A 402 9.40 22.10 -7.13
CA GLU A 402 9.27 21.44 -5.84
C GLU A 402 8.01 20.57 -5.75
N ILE A 403 8.15 19.40 -5.13
CA ILE A 403 7.05 18.47 -4.85
C ILE A 403 7.05 18.15 -3.36
N TYR A 404 5.90 18.34 -2.73
CA TYR A 404 5.67 18.07 -1.31
C TYR A 404 4.79 16.83 -1.20
N VAL A 405 5.38 15.72 -0.76
CA VAL A 405 4.70 14.44 -0.62
C VAL A 405 4.20 14.31 0.81
N ILE A 406 2.89 14.13 1.00
CA ILE A 406 2.25 14.12 2.33
C ILE A 406 1.46 12.82 2.50
N ASP A 407 1.67 12.17 3.64
CA ASP A 407 0.92 10.97 4.02
C ASP A 407 0.02 11.27 5.23
N PRO A 408 -1.32 11.33 5.06
CA PRO A 408 -2.26 11.70 6.12
C PRO A 408 -2.17 10.84 7.38
N ARG A 409 -1.66 9.61 7.28
CA ARG A 409 -1.52 8.69 8.43
C ARG A 409 -0.50 9.17 9.46
N GLN A 410 0.40 10.06 9.08
CA GLN A 410 1.47 10.56 9.95
C GLN A 410 1.62 12.09 9.90
N PHE A 411 0.81 12.80 9.11
CA PHE A 411 0.84 14.25 8.98
C PHE A 411 -0.07 14.92 10.01
N THR A 412 0.49 15.83 10.81
CA THR A 412 -0.22 16.45 11.94
C THR A 412 -0.44 17.96 11.79
N LYS A 413 -0.01 18.56 10.67
CA LYS A 413 -0.16 19.99 10.42
C LYS A 413 -1.47 20.28 9.69
N SER A 414 -1.90 21.55 9.70
CA SER A 414 -2.96 22.02 8.79
C SER A 414 -2.44 22.01 7.35
N LEU A 415 -3.20 21.39 6.43
CA LEU A 415 -2.88 21.35 5.02
C LEU A 415 -2.89 22.76 4.40
N VAL A 416 -3.88 23.58 4.72
CA VAL A 416 -4.04 24.93 4.18
C VAL A 416 -2.86 25.82 4.58
N SER A 417 -2.54 25.87 5.89
CA SER A 417 -1.39 26.64 6.37
C SER A 417 -0.06 26.12 5.83
N PHE A 418 0.07 24.80 5.70
CA PHE A 418 1.28 24.19 5.11
C PHE A 418 1.46 24.59 3.64
N MET A 419 0.37 24.60 2.86
CA MET A 419 0.43 25.03 1.47
C MET A 419 0.77 26.52 1.34
N GLU A 420 0.25 27.37 2.24
CA GLU A 420 0.59 28.79 2.28
C GLU A 420 2.07 29.01 2.63
N GLU A 421 2.55 28.39 3.71
CA GLU A 421 3.95 28.46 4.18
C GLU A 421 4.94 28.12 3.06
N HIS A 422 4.60 27.11 2.25
CA HIS A 422 5.46 26.60 1.20
C HIS A 422 5.15 27.15 -0.20
N GLN A 423 4.21 28.11 -0.31
CA GLN A 423 3.80 28.75 -1.56
C GLN A 423 3.36 27.72 -2.63
N ILE A 424 2.66 26.68 -2.20
CA ILE A 424 2.21 25.58 -3.06
C ILE A 424 1.03 26.07 -3.91
N GLN A 425 1.07 25.77 -5.21
CA GLN A 425 0.14 26.31 -6.20
C GLN A 425 -0.72 25.24 -6.86
N GLU A 426 -0.54 23.97 -6.50
CA GLU A 426 -1.29 22.85 -7.06
C GLU A 426 -1.40 21.73 -6.00
N LEU A 427 -2.55 21.05 -5.96
CA LEU A 427 -2.81 19.91 -5.08
C LEU A 427 -3.25 18.69 -5.90
N LEU A 428 -2.62 17.54 -5.65
CA LEU A 428 -2.98 16.26 -6.25
C LEU A 428 -3.25 15.23 -5.14
N PHE A 429 -4.41 14.58 -5.20
CA PHE A 429 -4.69 13.38 -4.42
C PHE A 429 -4.36 12.13 -5.23
N ILE A 430 -3.60 11.20 -4.65
CA ILE A 430 -3.29 9.89 -5.24
C ILE A 430 -3.63 8.79 -4.24
N ASN A 431 -4.76 8.13 -4.47
CA ASN A 431 -5.21 7.03 -3.61
C ASN A 431 -5.51 5.82 -4.46
N ASN A 432 -5.34 4.62 -3.91
CA ASN A 432 -5.87 3.42 -4.52
C ASN A 432 -7.36 3.26 -4.16
N SER A 433 -8.11 2.46 -4.93
CA SER A 433 -9.55 2.31 -4.75
C SER A 433 -9.98 1.80 -3.37
N ASP A 434 -9.12 1.12 -2.61
CA ASP A 434 -9.47 0.57 -1.29
C ASP A 434 -9.84 1.66 -0.26
N VAL A 435 -9.49 2.94 -0.50
CA VAL A 435 -10.00 4.07 0.29
C VAL A 435 -11.52 4.23 0.19
N LEU A 436 -12.16 3.61 -0.81
CA LEU A 436 -13.62 3.56 -0.99
C LEU A 436 -14.25 2.37 -0.24
N SER A 437 -13.44 1.56 0.43
CA SER A 437 -13.85 0.44 1.28
C SER A 437 -13.70 0.75 2.77
N ASN A 438 -12.88 1.73 3.14
CA ASN A 438 -12.62 2.11 4.53
C ASN A 438 -12.58 3.66 4.68
N PRO A 439 -13.44 4.26 5.53
CA PRO A 439 -13.48 5.70 5.73
C PRO A 439 -12.24 6.31 6.42
N ASP A 440 -11.43 5.53 7.13
CA ASP A 440 -10.39 6.01 8.05
C ASP A 440 -9.39 6.95 7.37
N PHE A 441 -8.91 6.59 6.18
CA PHE A 441 -7.96 7.41 5.44
C PHE A 441 -8.54 8.81 5.14
N MET A 442 -9.81 8.88 4.76
CA MET A 442 -10.46 10.16 4.45
C MET A 442 -10.84 10.94 5.70
N GLN A 443 -11.07 10.29 6.83
CA GLN A 443 -11.20 10.99 8.11
C GLN A 443 -9.90 11.70 8.50
N LEU A 444 -8.75 11.06 8.28
CA LEU A 444 -7.45 11.69 8.50
C LEU A 444 -7.28 12.90 7.59
N VAL A 445 -7.59 12.77 6.29
CA VAL A 445 -7.50 13.89 5.35
C VAL A 445 -8.38 15.07 5.80
N ARG A 446 -9.62 14.77 6.21
CA ARG A 446 -10.58 15.77 6.70
C ARG A 446 -10.08 16.47 7.97
N GLY A 447 -9.33 15.78 8.83
CA GLY A 447 -8.74 16.36 10.03
C GLY A 447 -7.59 17.35 9.77
N MET A 448 -7.02 17.36 8.56
CA MET A 448 -5.94 18.29 8.20
C MET A 448 -6.44 19.64 7.65
N SER A 449 -7.71 19.73 7.24
CA SER A 449 -8.26 20.89 6.52
C SER A 449 -9.15 21.78 7.34
#